data_AF-A0A261Y1A3-F1
#
_entry.id   AF-A0A261Y1A3-F1
#
_cell.length_a   1.000
_cell.length_b   1.000
_cell.length_c   1.000
_cell.angle_alpha   90.00
_cell.angle_beta   90.00
_cell.angle_gamma   90.00
#
_symmetry.space_group_name_H-M   'P 1'
#
loop_
_entity.id
_entity.type
_entity.pdbx_description
1 polymer ?
#
loop_
_entity_poly.entity_id
_entity_poly.type
_entity_poly.pdbx_seq_one_letter_code
_entity_poly.pdbx_strand_id
1 'polypeptide(L)'
;MEDAWKDKYLTEFGDLFSIYAIVSEAGIELGREIQEAYGQEPKDWEEAYERMAERSKVRNEEEARQASSHRFESSKEQLSRFQQTEDMSILNEVSQDMIQLLEFYPTNAACYYILAFVLFVMNRLEGALSIIEIGEVIEPENEELRGLEQEINRILDGYEGDEDAVALIQDDQLSPPLQHALSDIFSAFDKDHDGAMCPDELRQFIKVTNGSDAPDAFLSQMGQRFGANQKGWLTREGFLNFYLEQTLDDPSETRQDLTVHGYDGNTLRNLGAKADDLSDQIKNIHVDN
;
A
#
# COMPACT_ATOMS: atom_id res chain seq x y z
N MET A 1 20.05 34.16 -7.57
CA MET A 1 19.82 34.12 -9.04
C MET A 1 19.56 32.70 -9.46
N GLU A 2 20.36 31.73 -8.99
CA GLU A 2 20.12 30.29 -9.18
C GLU A 2 18.71 29.84 -8.75
N ASP A 3 18.25 30.25 -7.56
CA ASP A 3 16.88 29.95 -7.07
C ASP A 3 15.78 30.44 -8.02
N ALA A 4 15.98 31.58 -8.69
CA ALA A 4 14.97 32.13 -9.61
C ALA A 4 14.83 31.29 -10.88
N TRP A 5 15.91 30.65 -11.34
CA TRP A 5 15.86 29.74 -12.48
C TRP A 5 15.24 28.39 -12.10
N LYS A 6 15.52 27.89 -10.89
CA LYS A 6 14.84 26.70 -10.37
C LYS A 6 13.33 26.93 -10.26
N ASP A 7 12.91 28.02 -9.62
CA ASP A 7 11.48 28.36 -9.50
C ASP A 7 10.80 28.48 -10.87
N LYS A 8 11.48 29.11 -11.83
CA LYS A 8 10.97 29.24 -13.19
C LYS A 8 10.85 27.89 -13.89
N TYR A 9 11.85 27.02 -13.76
CA TYR A 9 11.82 25.66 -14.29
C TYR A 9 10.63 24.88 -13.71
N LEU A 10 10.50 24.84 -12.39
CA LEU A 10 9.44 24.11 -11.71
C LEU A 10 8.05 24.63 -12.08
N THR A 11 7.90 25.94 -12.25
CA THR A 11 6.64 26.56 -12.66
C THR A 11 6.24 26.18 -14.09
N GLU A 12 7.21 26.12 -15.02
CA GLU A 12 6.93 25.91 -16.44
C GLU A 12 6.93 24.42 -16.85
N PHE A 13 7.70 23.57 -16.16
CA PHE A 13 7.94 22.17 -16.53
C PHE A 13 7.57 21.17 -15.44
N GLY A 14 7.14 21.63 -14.26
CA GLY A 14 6.86 20.77 -13.10
C GLY A 14 8.12 20.23 -12.43
N ASP A 15 7.94 19.55 -11.30
CA ASP A 15 9.03 18.94 -10.53
C ASP A 15 9.29 17.48 -10.95
N LEU A 16 9.80 17.30 -12.18
CA LEU A 16 10.12 15.98 -12.71
C LEU A 16 11.23 15.26 -11.93
N PHE A 17 12.05 15.99 -11.18
CA PHE A 17 13.12 15.42 -10.35
C PHE A 17 12.53 14.75 -9.10
N SER A 18 11.62 15.43 -8.40
CA SER A 18 10.90 14.84 -7.26
C SER A 18 10.06 13.65 -7.70
N ILE A 19 9.36 13.76 -8.83
CA ILE A 19 8.57 12.64 -9.39
C ILE A 19 9.47 11.45 -9.72
N TYR A 20 10.61 11.68 -10.36
CA TYR A 20 11.59 10.62 -10.64
C TYR A 20 12.08 9.93 -9.37
N ALA A 21 12.42 10.71 -8.33
CA ALA A 21 12.91 10.20 -7.06
C ALA A 21 11.86 9.31 -6.39
N ILE A 22 10.63 9.80 -6.24
CA ILE A 22 9.51 9.07 -5.64
C ILE A 22 9.27 7.74 -6.37
N VAL A 23 9.20 7.78 -7.70
CA VAL A 23 8.93 6.58 -8.53
C VAL A 23 10.11 5.60 -8.46
N SER A 24 11.35 6.08 -8.46
CA SER A 24 12.53 5.21 -8.40
C SER A 24 12.71 4.57 -7.01
N GLU A 25 12.43 5.29 -5.93
CA GLU A 25 12.46 4.77 -4.56
C GLU A 25 11.41 3.69 -4.33
N ALA A 26 10.28 3.76 -5.05
CA ALA A 26 9.27 2.71 -5.06
C ALA A 26 9.73 1.39 -5.69
N GLY A 27 10.87 1.39 -6.40
CA GLY A 27 11.42 0.21 -7.08
C GLY A 27 11.05 0.11 -8.56
N ILE A 28 10.48 1.17 -9.16
CA ILE A 28 10.24 1.23 -10.60
C ILE A 28 11.55 1.48 -11.35
N GLU A 29 11.85 0.61 -12.31
CA GLU A 29 13.03 0.74 -13.16
C GLU A 29 12.72 1.64 -14.36
N LEU A 30 13.08 2.92 -14.25
CA LEU A 30 12.93 3.88 -15.34
C LEU A 30 14.09 3.74 -16.34
N GLY A 31 13.77 3.85 -17.64
CA GLY A 31 14.74 3.73 -18.71
C GLY A 31 15.90 4.72 -18.58
N ARG A 32 17.06 4.34 -19.13
CA ARG A 32 18.32 5.10 -19.04
C ARG A 32 18.18 6.57 -19.44
N GLU A 33 17.36 6.88 -20.45
CA GLU A 33 17.13 8.25 -20.90
C GLU A 33 16.49 9.12 -19.81
N ILE A 34 15.51 8.59 -19.06
CA ILE A 34 14.85 9.29 -17.96
C ILE A 34 15.82 9.43 -16.78
N GLN A 35 16.56 8.36 -16.45
CA GLN A 35 17.56 8.39 -15.38
C GLN A 35 18.65 9.44 -15.66
N GLU A 36 19.16 9.53 -16.89
CA GLU A 36 20.16 10.54 -17.26
C GLU A 36 19.59 11.97 -17.24
N ALA A 37 18.29 12.13 -17.49
CA ALA A 37 17.63 13.44 -17.52
C ALA A 37 17.24 13.96 -16.13
N TYR A 38 16.69 13.09 -15.27
CA TYR A 38 16.04 13.48 -14.02
C TYR A 38 16.60 12.80 -12.77
N GLY A 39 17.59 11.90 -12.92
CA GLY A 39 18.18 11.19 -11.80
C GLY A 39 19.02 12.04 -10.85
N GLN A 40 19.40 13.24 -11.27
CA GLN A 40 20.09 14.22 -10.43
C GLN A 40 19.64 15.62 -10.82
N GLU A 41 19.39 16.47 -9.82
CA GLU A 41 19.14 17.89 -10.06
C GLU A 41 20.33 18.54 -10.79
N PRO A 42 20.08 19.48 -11.73
CA PRO A 42 21.13 20.20 -12.42
C PRO A 42 21.88 21.12 -11.46
N LYS A 43 23.19 21.25 -11.68
CA LYS A 43 24.03 22.23 -10.98
C LYS A 43 23.88 23.65 -11.55
N ASP A 44 23.36 23.76 -12.77
CA ASP A 44 23.09 25.01 -13.46
C ASP A 44 21.66 24.98 -13.97
N TRP A 45 20.77 25.63 -13.22
CA TRP A 45 19.34 25.68 -13.54
C TRP A 45 19.02 26.55 -14.75
N GLU A 46 19.88 27.52 -15.09
CA GLU A 46 19.72 28.36 -16.28
C GLU A 46 19.93 27.52 -17.54
N GLU A 47 21.05 26.79 -17.62
CA GLU A 47 21.34 25.88 -18.74
C GLU A 47 20.27 24.78 -18.87
N ALA A 48 19.82 24.21 -17.74
CA ALA A 48 18.78 23.19 -17.73
C ALA A 48 17.45 23.74 -18.28
N TYR A 49 17.06 24.95 -17.85
CA TYR A 49 15.86 25.63 -18.34
C TYR A 49 15.95 25.90 -19.85
N GLU A 50 17.07 26.47 -20.33
CA GLU A 50 17.24 26.77 -21.76
C GLU A 50 17.17 25.52 -22.63
N ARG A 51 17.83 24.44 -22.21
CA ARG A 51 17.80 23.15 -22.91
C ARG A 51 16.38 22.59 -23.00
N MET A 52 15.63 22.68 -21.90
CA MET A 52 14.25 22.22 -21.82
C MET A 52 13.31 23.05 -22.70
N ALA A 53 13.42 24.38 -22.61
CA ALA A 53 12.67 25.33 -23.42
C ALA A 53 12.96 25.19 -24.92
N GLU A 54 14.16 24.75 -25.31
CA GLU A 54 14.47 24.48 -26.71
C GLU A 54 13.86 23.14 -27.18
N ARG A 55 13.92 22.09 -26.34
CA ARG A 55 13.26 20.81 -26.64
C ARG A 55 11.76 20.95 -26.86
N SER A 56 11.09 21.80 -26.08
CA SER A 56 9.65 22.03 -26.21
C SER A 56 9.26 22.75 -27.51
N LYS A 57 10.14 23.62 -28.06
CA LYS A 57 9.89 24.35 -29.32
C LYS A 57 10.04 23.50 -30.58
N VAL A 58 10.91 22.49 -30.56
CA VAL A 58 11.29 21.71 -31.76
C VAL A 58 10.18 20.74 -32.20
N ARG A 59 9.18 20.48 -31.36
CA ARG A 59 8.12 19.49 -31.63
C ARG A 59 6.91 20.14 -32.31
N ASN A 60 6.42 19.55 -33.39
CA ASN A 60 5.15 19.93 -34.00
C ASN A 60 4.02 19.71 -32.97
N GLU A 61 3.38 20.78 -32.50
CA GLU A 61 2.38 20.76 -31.42
C GLU A 61 1.25 19.75 -31.69
N GLU A 62 0.81 19.60 -32.94
CA GLU A 62 -0.28 18.70 -33.31
C GLU A 62 0.15 17.22 -33.28
N GLU A 63 1.34 16.91 -33.81
CA GLU A 63 1.90 15.56 -33.73
C GLU A 63 2.23 15.17 -32.29
N ALA A 64 2.73 16.13 -31.50
CA ALA A 64 3.00 15.93 -30.08
C ALA A 64 1.70 15.63 -29.31
N ARG A 65 0.62 16.36 -29.60
CA ARG A 65 -0.69 16.16 -28.98
C ARG A 65 -1.28 14.78 -29.32
N GLN A 66 -1.23 14.38 -30.59
CA GLN A 66 -1.73 13.08 -31.03
C GLN A 66 -0.90 11.92 -30.45
N ALA A 67 0.43 12.02 -30.48
CA ALA A 67 1.30 11.02 -29.86
C ALA A 67 1.04 10.91 -28.35
N SER A 68 0.77 12.04 -27.69
CA SER A 68 0.50 12.08 -26.25
C SER A 68 -0.83 11.44 -25.88
N SER A 69 -1.88 11.74 -26.64
CA SER A 69 -3.19 11.10 -26.45
C SER A 69 -3.09 9.59 -26.71
N HIS A 70 -2.39 9.17 -27.76
CA HIS A 70 -2.21 7.75 -28.05
C HIS A 70 -1.44 7.02 -26.94
N ARG A 71 -0.36 7.62 -26.45
CA ARG A 71 0.44 7.08 -25.35
C ARG A 71 -0.39 6.95 -24.08
N PHE A 72 -1.14 7.99 -23.73
CA PHE A 72 -2.00 7.96 -22.55
C PHE A 72 -3.06 6.86 -22.60
N GLU A 73 -3.75 6.68 -23.74
CA GLU A 73 -4.70 5.59 -23.92
C GLU A 73 -4.01 4.21 -23.89
N SER A 74 -2.84 4.09 -24.52
CA SER A 74 -2.02 2.87 -24.45
C SER A 74 -1.65 2.51 -23.01
N SER A 75 -1.30 3.49 -22.18
CA SER A 75 -0.98 3.27 -20.76
C SER A 75 -2.19 2.78 -19.96
N LYS A 76 -3.40 3.28 -20.25
CA LYS A 76 -4.64 2.77 -19.63
C LYS A 76 -4.93 1.31 -20.02
N GLU A 77 -4.74 0.98 -21.29
CA GLU A 77 -4.88 -0.41 -21.77
C GLU A 77 -3.84 -1.33 -21.12
N GLN A 78 -2.60 -0.86 -20.97
CA GLN A 78 -1.52 -1.55 -20.27
C GLN A 78 -1.88 -1.83 -18.81
N LEU A 79 -2.38 -0.85 -18.05
CA LEU A 79 -2.84 -1.08 -16.66
C LEU A 79 -3.97 -2.13 -16.58
N SER A 80 -4.88 -2.14 -17.55
CA SER A 80 -5.94 -3.17 -17.62
C SER A 80 -5.36 -4.57 -17.88
N ARG A 81 -4.26 -4.67 -18.63
CA ARG A 81 -3.52 -5.93 -18.84
C ARG A 81 -2.75 -6.35 -17.59
N PHE A 82 -2.15 -5.40 -16.88
CA PHE A 82 -1.47 -5.69 -15.60
C PHE A 82 -2.41 -6.38 -14.62
N GLN A 83 -3.67 -5.95 -14.50
CA GLN A 83 -4.68 -6.61 -13.65
C GLN A 83 -4.94 -8.08 -14.01
N GLN A 84 -4.55 -8.52 -15.21
CA GLN A 84 -4.73 -9.90 -15.67
C GLN A 84 -3.43 -10.72 -15.59
N THR A 85 -2.27 -10.07 -15.72
CA THR A 85 -0.97 -10.74 -15.86
C THR A 85 -0.05 -10.57 -14.67
N GLU A 86 -0.30 -9.58 -13.81
CA GLU A 86 0.56 -9.17 -12.68
C GLU A 86 2.02 -8.91 -13.12
N ASP A 87 2.21 -8.49 -14.37
CA ASP A 87 3.52 -8.26 -14.96
C ASP A 87 4.05 -6.88 -14.58
N MET A 88 4.96 -6.83 -13.61
CA MET A 88 5.54 -5.59 -13.08
C MET A 88 6.25 -4.74 -14.15
N SER A 89 6.71 -5.34 -15.25
CA SER A 89 7.33 -4.56 -16.35
C SER A 89 6.35 -3.56 -16.97
N ILE A 90 5.04 -3.85 -16.92
CA ILE A 90 3.99 -2.95 -17.37
C ILE A 90 3.98 -1.66 -16.54
N LEU A 91 4.17 -1.76 -15.22
CA LEU A 91 4.20 -0.60 -14.33
C LEU A 91 5.41 0.30 -14.63
N ASN A 92 6.55 -0.30 -14.98
CA ASN A 92 7.74 0.44 -15.42
C ASN A 92 7.47 1.20 -16.73
N GLU A 93 6.88 0.53 -17.73
CA GLU A 93 6.54 1.14 -19.02
C GLU A 93 5.56 2.31 -18.85
N VAL A 94 4.48 2.09 -18.09
CA VAL A 94 3.45 3.12 -17.84
C VAL A 94 4.05 4.33 -17.11
N SER A 95 4.87 4.10 -16.08
CA SER A 95 5.52 5.18 -15.33
C SER A 95 6.47 6.01 -16.21
N GLN A 96 7.26 5.33 -17.04
CA GLN A 96 8.13 5.98 -18.02
C GLN A 96 7.32 6.81 -19.02
N ASP A 97 6.21 6.29 -19.52
CA ASP A 97 5.35 7.02 -20.45
C ASP A 97 4.74 8.27 -19.79
N MET A 98 4.28 8.19 -18.54
CA MET A 98 3.73 9.34 -17.82
C MET A 98 4.76 10.43 -17.55
N ILE A 99 5.98 10.06 -17.11
CA ILE A 99 7.06 11.03 -16.87
C ILE A 99 7.43 11.74 -18.19
N GLN A 100 7.52 10.99 -19.29
CA GLN A 100 7.78 11.58 -20.60
C GLN A 100 6.63 12.47 -21.10
N LEU A 101 5.38 12.18 -20.71
CA LEU A 101 4.25 13.07 -21.02
C LEU A 101 4.32 14.36 -20.21
N LEU A 102 4.64 14.28 -18.92
CA LEU A 102 4.78 15.43 -18.05
C LEU A 102 5.93 16.37 -18.48
N GLU A 103 6.96 15.85 -19.15
CA GLU A 103 8.01 16.68 -19.80
C GLU A 103 7.41 17.74 -20.74
N PHE A 104 6.32 17.43 -21.43
CA PHE A 104 5.68 18.32 -22.39
C PHE A 104 4.36 18.92 -21.90
N TYR A 105 3.68 18.22 -20.99
CA TYR A 105 2.36 18.57 -20.49
C TYR A 105 2.34 18.49 -18.96
N PRO A 106 3.11 19.33 -18.25
CA PRO A 106 3.20 19.30 -16.79
C PRO A 106 1.88 19.63 -16.11
N THR A 107 0.93 20.24 -16.83
CA THR A 107 -0.41 20.53 -16.29
C THR A 107 -1.40 19.38 -16.49
N ASN A 108 -0.96 18.21 -16.95
CA ASN A 108 -1.84 17.07 -17.19
C ASN A 108 -2.05 16.26 -15.90
N ALA A 109 -3.05 16.64 -15.11
CA ALA A 109 -3.43 15.99 -13.86
C ALA A 109 -3.59 14.46 -13.98
N ALA A 110 -4.06 13.98 -15.13
CA ALA A 110 -4.28 12.55 -15.35
C ALA A 110 -2.98 11.72 -15.35
N CYS A 111 -1.83 12.33 -15.70
CA CYS A 111 -0.53 11.67 -15.59
C CYS A 111 -0.12 11.47 -14.13
N TYR A 112 -0.40 12.46 -13.27
CA TYR A 112 -0.17 12.36 -11.82
C TYR A 112 -1.07 11.29 -11.21
N TYR A 113 -2.34 11.25 -11.59
CA TYR A 113 -3.26 10.18 -11.16
C TYR A 113 -2.73 8.79 -11.52
N ILE A 114 -2.28 8.58 -12.76
CA ILE A 114 -1.73 7.28 -13.19
C ILE A 114 -0.47 6.93 -12.40
N LEU A 115 0.45 7.88 -12.18
CA LEU A 115 1.67 7.64 -11.39
C LEU A 115 1.34 7.30 -9.93
N ALA A 116 0.44 8.06 -9.30
CA ALA A 116 -0.04 7.77 -7.95
C ALA A 116 -0.72 6.39 -7.89
N PHE A 117 -1.51 6.04 -8.90
CA PHE A 117 -2.16 4.73 -8.98
C PHE A 117 -1.15 3.58 -9.12
N VAL A 118 -0.09 3.75 -9.91
CA VAL A 118 1.00 2.77 -9.98
C VAL A 118 1.64 2.57 -8.60
N LEU A 119 1.95 3.67 -7.90
CA LEU A 119 2.52 3.61 -6.55
C LEU A 119 1.57 2.95 -5.55
N PHE A 120 0.27 3.26 -5.65
CA PHE A 120 -0.78 2.62 -4.86
C PHE A 120 -0.80 1.10 -5.06
N VAL A 121 -0.81 0.64 -6.32
CA VAL A 121 -0.75 -0.80 -6.68
C VAL A 121 0.50 -1.48 -6.16
N MET A 122 1.62 -0.75 -6.06
CA MET A 122 2.87 -1.25 -5.49
C MET A 122 2.93 -1.20 -3.97
N ASN A 123 1.83 -0.82 -3.31
CA ASN A 123 1.77 -0.56 -1.88
C ASN A 123 2.83 0.46 -1.41
N ARG A 124 2.98 1.55 -2.17
CA ARG A 124 3.87 2.70 -1.89
C ARG A 124 3.02 3.93 -1.59
N LEU A 125 2.25 3.83 -0.52
CA LEU A 125 1.18 4.77 -0.17
C LEU A 125 1.67 6.21 0.05
N GLU A 126 2.77 6.41 0.79
CA GLU A 126 3.36 7.74 1.00
C GLU A 126 3.85 8.38 -0.31
N GLY A 127 4.47 7.57 -1.18
CA GLY A 127 4.89 8.03 -2.51
C GLY A 127 3.68 8.40 -3.38
N ALA A 128 2.62 7.60 -3.32
CA ALA A 128 1.37 7.90 -4.03
C ALA A 128 0.74 9.22 -3.55
N LEU A 129 0.66 9.46 -2.23
CA LEU A 129 0.20 10.71 -1.65
C LEU A 129 1.06 11.90 -2.08
N SER A 130 2.39 11.73 -2.11
CA SER A 130 3.31 12.78 -2.57
C SER A 130 3.05 13.16 -4.04
N ILE A 131 2.77 12.18 -4.92
CA ILE A 131 2.40 12.46 -6.31
C ILE A 131 1.01 13.11 -6.41
N ILE A 132 0.05 12.70 -5.57
CA ILE A 132 -1.28 13.31 -5.50
C ILE A 132 -1.17 14.78 -5.13
N GLU A 133 -0.41 15.11 -4.09
CA GLU A 133 -0.20 16.50 -3.65
C GLU A 133 0.33 17.38 -4.79
N ILE A 134 1.30 16.88 -5.56
CA ILE A 134 1.80 17.59 -6.74
C ILE A 134 0.67 17.78 -7.78
N GLY A 135 -0.12 16.74 -8.05
CA GLY A 135 -1.25 16.78 -8.98
C GLY A 135 -2.36 17.75 -8.55
N GLU A 136 -2.65 17.86 -7.25
CA GLU A 136 -3.66 18.76 -6.70
C GLU A 136 -3.24 20.23 -6.80
N VAL A 137 -1.94 20.54 -6.71
CA VAL A 137 -1.44 21.90 -6.98
C VAL A 137 -1.75 22.31 -8.43
N ILE A 138 -1.74 21.36 -9.36
CA ILE A 138 -2.03 21.58 -10.78
C ILE A 138 -3.53 21.68 -11.03
N GLU A 139 -4.32 20.72 -10.53
CA GLU A 139 -5.77 20.66 -10.70
C GLU A 139 -6.47 20.31 -9.37
N PRO A 140 -6.75 21.32 -8.51
CA PRO A 140 -7.27 21.07 -7.16
C PRO A 140 -8.61 20.36 -7.12
N GLU A 141 -9.43 20.49 -8.18
CA GLU A 141 -10.78 19.92 -8.27
C GLU A 141 -10.81 18.55 -8.98
N ASN A 142 -9.66 17.92 -9.20
CA ASN A 142 -9.59 16.62 -9.86
C ASN A 142 -10.20 15.52 -8.97
N GLU A 143 -11.37 15.00 -9.37
CA GLU A 143 -12.11 13.99 -8.60
C GLU A 143 -11.38 12.63 -8.53
N GLU A 144 -10.60 12.27 -9.56
CA GLU A 144 -9.86 11.00 -9.59
C GLU A 144 -8.73 10.99 -8.55
N LEU A 145 -7.97 12.09 -8.45
CA LEU A 145 -6.93 12.27 -7.44
C LEU A 145 -7.48 12.24 -6.03
N ARG A 146 -8.53 13.03 -5.73
CA ARG A 146 -9.19 13.04 -4.42
C ARG A 146 -9.76 11.68 -4.03
N GLY A 147 -10.36 10.97 -5.01
CA GLY A 147 -10.90 9.63 -4.78
C GLY A 147 -9.80 8.64 -4.37
N LEU A 148 -8.65 8.69 -5.05
CA LEU A 148 -7.50 7.85 -4.71
C LEU A 148 -6.90 8.23 -3.35
N GLU A 149 -6.75 9.52 -3.07
CA GLU A 149 -6.26 10.02 -1.77
C GLU A 149 -7.11 9.51 -0.60
N GLN A 150 -8.44 9.59 -0.72
CA GLN A 150 -9.37 9.11 0.30
C GLN A 150 -9.25 7.60 0.53
N GLU A 151 -9.01 6.83 -0.53
CA GLU A 151 -8.82 5.39 -0.42
C GLU A 151 -7.49 5.06 0.28
N ILE A 152 -6.40 5.75 -0.09
CA ILE A 152 -5.09 5.58 0.54
C ILE A 152 -5.15 5.95 2.03
N ASN A 153 -5.74 7.09 2.37
CA ASN A 153 -5.89 7.52 3.76
C ASN A 153 -6.72 6.52 4.58
N ARG A 154 -7.80 5.96 4.00
CA ARG A 154 -8.57 4.90 4.67
C ARG A 154 -7.72 3.67 4.99
N ILE A 155 -6.84 3.28 4.07
CA ILE A 155 -5.94 2.13 4.26
C ILE A 155 -4.89 2.45 5.34
N LEU A 156 -4.26 3.64 5.27
CA LEU A 156 -3.28 4.10 6.26
C LEU A 156 -3.88 4.20 7.67
N ASP A 157 -5.07 4.80 7.81
CA ASP A 157 -5.81 4.87 9.07
C ASP A 157 -6.08 3.45 9.62
N GLY A 158 -6.35 2.50 8.73
CA GLY A 158 -6.49 1.08 9.06
C GLY A 158 -5.23 0.48 9.69
N TYR A 159 -4.06 0.81 9.16
CA TYR A 159 -2.75 0.33 9.61
C TYR A 159 -2.24 1.01 10.87
N GLU A 160 -2.20 2.34 10.87
CA GLU A 160 -1.61 3.16 11.95
C GLU A 160 -2.53 3.24 13.16
N GLY A 161 -3.82 2.98 12.97
CA GLY A 161 -4.82 3.26 13.99
C GLY A 161 -5.04 4.77 14.16
N ASP A 162 -5.98 5.11 15.04
CA ASP A 162 -6.37 6.49 15.32
C ASP A 162 -6.55 6.68 16.84
N GLU A 163 -7.25 7.75 17.27
CA GLU A 163 -7.50 7.98 18.70
C GLU A 163 -8.29 6.83 19.38
N ASP A 164 -9.07 6.07 18.61
CA ASP A 164 -9.94 5.00 19.09
C ASP A 164 -9.44 3.59 18.71
N ALA A 165 -8.50 3.47 17.78
CA ALA A 165 -7.96 2.21 17.28
C ALA A 165 -6.44 2.09 17.44
N VAL A 166 -5.98 0.92 17.91
CA VAL A 166 -4.56 0.57 17.97
C VAL A 166 -4.05 0.23 16.58
N ALA A 167 -2.82 0.66 16.29
CA ALA A 167 -2.08 0.30 15.08
C ALA A 167 -2.05 -1.22 14.87
N LEU A 168 -2.32 -1.67 13.64
CA LEU A 168 -2.13 -3.06 13.23
C LEU A 168 -0.73 -3.31 12.68
N ILE A 169 -0.11 -2.30 12.06
CA ILE A 169 1.23 -2.39 11.48
C ILE A 169 2.16 -1.40 12.17
N GLN A 170 3.40 -1.81 12.42
CA GLN A 170 4.49 -0.98 12.92
C GLN A 170 5.80 -1.45 12.26
N ASP A 171 6.54 -0.53 11.65
CA ASP A 171 7.83 -0.81 10.99
C ASP A 171 7.73 -1.97 9.96
N ASP A 172 6.72 -1.92 9.08
CA ASP A 172 6.40 -2.96 8.07
C ASP A 172 6.12 -4.36 8.63
N GLN A 173 5.80 -4.47 9.93
CA GLN A 173 5.49 -5.72 10.60
C GLN A 173 4.17 -5.60 11.38
N LEU A 174 3.57 -6.73 11.75
CA LEU A 174 2.43 -6.71 12.67
C LEU A 174 2.81 -6.00 13.97
N SER A 175 1.94 -5.12 14.48
CA SER A 175 2.20 -4.41 15.73
C SER A 175 2.32 -5.39 16.90
N PRO A 176 3.11 -5.09 17.94
CA PRO A 176 3.24 -5.98 19.09
C PRO A 176 1.89 -6.36 19.76
N PRO A 177 0.92 -5.45 19.92
CA PRO A 177 -0.42 -5.81 20.41
C PRO A 177 -1.15 -6.82 19.52
N LEU A 178 -1.07 -6.64 18.20
CA LEU A 178 -1.70 -7.55 17.24
C LEU A 178 -1.03 -8.93 17.25
N GLN A 179 0.31 -8.99 17.25
CA GLN A 179 1.05 -10.24 17.38
C GLN A 179 0.66 -11.01 18.65
N HIS A 180 0.44 -10.30 19.76
CA HIS A 180 0.02 -10.91 21.01
C HIS A 180 -1.39 -11.52 20.89
N ALA A 181 -2.37 -10.74 20.41
CA ALA A 181 -3.74 -11.22 20.22
C ALA A 181 -3.80 -12.43 19.28
N LEU A 182 -3.08 -12.39 18.15
CA LEU A 182 -2.99 -13.49 17.20
C LEU A 182 -2.28 -14.72 17.77
N SER A 183 -1.25 -14.53 18.61
CA SER A 183 -0.58 -15.65 19.28
C SER A 183 -1.48 -16.35 20.30
N ASP A 184 -2.32 -15.59 21.00
CA ASP A 184 -3.31 -16.14 21.92
C ASP A 184 -4.40 -16.91 21.17
N ILE A 185 -4.88 -16.37 20.04
CA ILE A 185 -5.80 -17.08 19.14
C ILE A 185 -5.16 -18.37 18.64
N PHE A 186 -3.93 -18.31 18.14
CA PHE A 186 -3.20 -19.49 17.68
C PHE A 186 -3.16 -20.57 18.76
N SER A 187 -2.76 -20.18 19.97
CA SER A 187 -2.64 -21.10 21.12
C SER A 187 -3.97 -21.71 21.55
N ALA A 188 -5.10 -21.05 21.27
CA ALA A 188 -6.43 -21.59 21.55
C ALA A 188 -6.84 -22.70 20.57
N PHE A 189 -6.27 -22.72 19.36
CA PHE A 189 -6.56 -23.73 18.33
C PHE A 189 -5.49 -24.83 18.24
N ASP A 190 -4.23 -24.56 18.59
CA ASP A 190 -3.16 -25.55 18.78
C ASP A 190 -3.40 -26.36 20.07
N LYS A 191 -4.21 -27.42 19.97
CA LYS A 191 -4.73 -28.19 21.11
C LYS A 191 -3.70 -29.13 21.70
N ASP A 192 -2.82 -29.67 20.87
CA ASP A 192 -1.74 -30.55 21.33
C ASP A 192 -0.47 -29.78 21.73
N HIS A 193 -0.45 -28.46 21.51
CA HIS A 193 0.63 -27.56 21.85
C HIS A 193 1.95 -27.96 21.19
N ASP A 194 1.89 -28.52 19.97
CA ASP A 194 3.07 -28.90 19.20
C ASP A 194 3.71 -27.71 18.46
N GLY A 195 3.10 -26.53 18.56
CA GLY A 195 3.55 -25.29 17.94
C GLY A 195 3.14 -25.15 16.48
N ALA A 196 2.28 -26.03 15.97
CA ALA A 196 1.72 -25.99 14.63
C ALA A 196 0.26 -26.44 14.61
N MET A 197 -0.58 -25.76 13.83
CA MET A 197 -1.95 -26.21 13.60
C MET A 197 -1.97 -27.34 12.57
N CYS A 198 -2.37 -28.53 13.00
CA CYS A 198 -2.66 -29.62 12.08
C CYS A 198 -3.90 -29.31 11.21
N PRO A 199 -4.19 -30.07 10.15
CA PRO A 199 -5.31 -29.79 9.25
C PRO A 199 -6.68 -29.70 9.94
N ASP A 200 -6.91 -30.46 11.00
CA ASP A 200 -8.18 -30.44 11.74
C ASP A 200 -8.31 -29.17 12.60
N GLU A 201 -7.22 -28.71 13.21
CA GLU A 201 -7.18 -27.48 14.00
C GLU A 201 -7.32 -26.24 13.10
N LEU A 202 -6.59 -26.22 11.99
CA LEU A 202 -6.68 -25.14 11.00
C LEU A 202 -8.08 -25.07 10.37
N ARG A 203 -8.70 -26.22 10.07
CA ARG A 203 -10.09 -26.25 9.60
C ARG A 203 -11.04 -25.68 10.64
N GLN A 204 -10.86 -26.03 11.91
CA GLN A 204 -11.68 -25.51 12.99
C GLN A 204 -11.50 -24.00 13.16
N PHE A 205 -10.27 -23.48 13.04
CA PHE A 205 -10.00 -22.05 13.01
C PHE A 205 -10.75 -21.36 11.87
N ILE A 206 -10.56 -21.80 10.62
CA ILE A 206 -11.20 -21.17 9.45
C ILE A 206 -12.73 -21.23 9.54
N LYS A 207 -13.28 -22.33 10.06
CA LYS A 207 -14.71 -22.48 10.27
C LYS A 207 -15.27 -21.47 11.28
N VAL A 208 -14.51 -21.16 12.33
CA VAL A 208 -14.89 -20.13 13.29
C VAL A 208 -14.80 -18.75 12.65
N THR A 209 -13.70 -18.43 11.97
CA THR A 209 -13.48 -17.13 11.33
C THR A 209 -14.50 -16.84 10.21
N ASN A 210 -14.66 -17.77 9.27
CA ASN A 210 -15.38 -17.54 8.01
C ASN A 210 -16.77 -18.21 7.96
N GLY A 211 -17.16 -18.92 9.03
CA GLY A 211 -18.43 -19.63 9.11
C GLY A 211 -18.59 -20.83 8.17
N SER A 212 -17.54 -21.21 7.43
CA SER A 212 -17.59 -22.28 6.42
C SER A 212 -16.32 -23.15 6.43
N ASP A 213 -16.47 -24.40 5.99
CA ASP A 213 -15.35 -25.34 5.92
C ASP A 213 -14.42 -25.00 4.74
N ALA A 214 -13.12 -24.90 5.00
CA ALA A 214 -12.12 -24.67 3.96
C ALA A 214 -11.90 -25.93 3.09
N PRO A 215 -11.64 -25.77 1.77
CA PRO A 215 -11.22 -26.87 0.92
C PRO A 215 -9.86 -27.46 1.36
N ASP A 216 -9.69 -28.78 1.25
CA ASP A 216 -8.44 -29.47 1.66
C ASP A 216 -7.18 -28.94 0.95
N ALA A 217 -7.34 -28.54 -0.31
CA ALA A 217 -6.28 -27.94 -1.10
C ALA A 217 -5.79 -26.62 -0.48
N PHE A 218 -6.69 -25.80 0.06
CA PHE A 218 -6.35 -24.54 0.72
C PHE A 218 -5.56 -24.78 2.01
N LEU A 219 -6.00 -25.74 2.84
CA LEU A 219 -5.32 -26.11 4.08
C LEU A 219 -3.86 -26.54 3.85
N SER A 220 -3.62 -27.28 2.78
CA SER A 220 -2.28 -27.76 2.42
C SER A 220 -1.39 -26.64 1.86
N GLN A 221 -1.99 -25.65 1.18
CA GLN A 221 -1.27 -24.51 0.61
C GLN A 221 -0.87 -23.48 1.67
N MET A 222 -1.66 -23.32 2.74
CA MET A 222 -1.38 -22.41 3.85
C MET A 222 0.04 -22.60 4.43
N GLY A 223 0.37 -23.83 4.83
CA GLY A 223 1.70 -24.13 5.37
C GLY A 223 2.82 -23.97 4.34
N GLN A 224 2.57 -24.30 3.07
CA GLN A 224 3.54 -24.14 1.99
C GLN A 224 3.86 -22.68 1.67
N ARG A 225 2.85 -21.81 1.73
CA ARG A 225 2.99 -20.39 1.41
C ARG A 225 3.58 -19.60 2.57
N PHE A 226 3.09 -19.80 3.78
CA PHE A 226 3.37 -18.90 4.90
C PHE A 226 4.39 -19.46 5.91
N GLY A 227 4.57 -20.78 5.95
CA GLY A 227 5.52 -21.44 6.84
C GLY A 227 4.93 -22.69 7.49
N ALA A 228 5.71 -23.78 7.48
CA ALA A 228 5.27 -25.06 8.02
C ALA A 228 6.36 -25.80 8.79
N ASN A 229 5.93 -26.67 9.70
CA ASN A 229 6.81 -27.63 10.36
C ASN A 229 7.18 -28.81 9.43
N GLN A 230 7.93 -29.79 9.95
CA GLN A 230 8.36 -30.97 9.18
C GLN A 230 7.22 -31.85 8.66
N LYS A 231 6.00 -31.72 9.22
CA LYS A 231 4.79 -32.43 8.80
C LYS A 231 3.99 -31.63 7.75
N GLY A 232 4.42 -30.42 7.41
CA GLY A 232 3.69 -29.52 6.51
C GLY A 232 2.57 -28.72 7.19
N TRP A 233 2.52 -28.71 8.53
CA TRP A 233 1.48 -28.04 9.30
C TRP A 233 1.85 -26.58 9.58
N LEU A 234 0.85 -25.69 9.59
CA LEU A 234 1.04 -24.24 9.73
C LEU A 234 1.61 -23.90 11.11
N THR A 235 2.81 -23.33 11.16
CA THR A 235 3.43 -22.91 12.44
C THR A 235 2.85 -21.60 12.93
N ARG A 236 3.09 -21.25 14.20
CA ARG A 236 2.74 -19.91 14.72
C ARG A 236 3.33 -18.77 13.89
N GLU A 237 4.58 -18.91 13.47
CA GLU A 237 5.24 -17.94 12.59
C GLU A 237 4.53 -17.84 11.24
N GLY A 238 4.17 -18.97 10.63
CA GLY A 238 3.39 -18.97 9.40
C GLY A 238 2.00 -18.37 9.56
N PHE A 239 1.35 -18.56 10.71
CA PHE A 239 0.08 -17.93 11.04
C PHE A 239 0.19 -16.39 11.13
N LEU A 240 1.26 -15.89 11.77
CA LEU A 240 1.53 -14.45 11.80
C LEU A 240 1.86 -13.90 10.41
N ASN A 241 2.62 -14.63 9.58
CA ASN A 241 2.90 -14.23 8.20
C ASN A 241 1.63 -14.16 7.34
N PHE A 242 0.70 -15.12 7.53
CA PHE A 242 -0.61 -15.09 6.89
C PHE A 242 -1.38 -13.81 7.27
N TYR A 243 -1.45 -13.50 8.57
CA TYR A 243 -2.13 -12.29 9.03
C TYR A 243 -1.41 -11.01 8.63
N LEU A 244 -0.08 -11.01 8.49
CA LEU A 244 0.66 -9.88 7.94
C LEU A 244 0.22 -9.60 6.50
N GLU A 245 0.18 -10.65 5.66
CA GLU A 245 -0.25 -10.50 4.27
C GLU A 245 -1.71 -10.03 4.18
N GLN A 246 -2.62 -10.63 4.96
CA GLN A 246 -4.02 -10.22 5.02
C GLN A 246 -4.17 -8.78 5.55
N THR A 247 -3.45 -8.40 6.60
CA THR A 247 -3.52 -7.04 7.15
C THR A 247 -3.04 -6.02 6.14
N LEU A 248 -1.98 -6.33 5.38
CA LEU A 248 -1.48 -5.46 4.32
C LEU A 248 -2.45 -5.35 3.13
N ASP A 249 -3.27 -6.35 2.86
CA ASP A 249 -4.30 -6.28 1.81
C ASP A 249 -5.56 -5.56 2.29
N ASP A 250 -6.14 -6.00 3.42
CA ASP A 250 -7.32 -5.42 4.04
C ASP A 250 -7.19 -5.39 5.58
N PRO A 251 -6.80 -4.25 6.17
CA PRO A 251 -6.71 -4.12 7.63
C PRO A 251 -8.07 -4.26 8.32
N SER A 252 -9.17 -3.96 7.62
CA SER A 252 -10.52 -4.05 8.19
C SER A 252 -10.95 -5.51 8.39
N GLU A 253 -10.60 -6.41 7.47
CA GLU A 253 -10.82 -7.85 7.59
C GLU A 253 -10.13 -8.40 8.84
N THR A 254 -8.89 -7.97 9.09
CA THR A 254 -8.13 -8.38 10.29
C THR A 254 -8.84 -7.97 11.59
N ARG A 255 -9.40 -6.75 11.67
CA ARG A 255 -10.16 -6.31 12.85
C ARG A 255 -11.46 -7.10 13.03
N GLN A 256 -12.11 -7.46 11.93
CA GLN A 256 -13.32 -8.28 11.96
C GLN A 256 -13.02 -9.70 12.45
N ASP A 257 -11.95 -10.32 11.98
CA ASP A 257 -11.49 -11.63 12.42
C ASP A 257 -11.24 -11.67 13.93
N LEU A 258 -10.50 -10.68 14.44
CA LEU A 258 -10.25 -10.53 15.87
C LEU A 258 -11.54 -10.48 16.68
N THR A 259 -12.55 -9.77 16.16
CA THR A 259 -13.87 -9.66 16.80
C THR A 259 -14.57 -11.02 16.89
N VAL A 260 -14.47 -11.85 15.84
CA VAL A 260 -14.99 -13.22 15.84
C VAL A 260 -14.33 -14.09 16.93
N HIS A 261 -13.05 -13.85 17.20
CA HIS A 261 -12.28 -14.57 18.23
C HIS A 261 -12.34 -13.93 19.62
N GLY A 262 -13.27 -13.00 19.85
CA GLY A 262 -13.53 -12.44 21.18
C GLY A 262 -12.57 -11.32 21.59
N TYR A 263 -11.92 -10.68 20.63
CA TYR A 263 -11.16 -9.44 20.84
C TYR A 263 -11.98 -8.23 20.43
N ASP A 264 -11.63 -7.07 20.98
CA ASP A 264 -12.11 -5.79 20.48
C ASP A 264 -11.27 -5.39 19.25
N GLY A 265 -11.89 -5.28 18.07
CA GLY A 265 -11.16 -5.03 16.82
C GLY A 265 -10.37 -3.72 16.77
N ASN A 266 -10.73 -2.73 17.60
CA ASN A 266 -10.03 -1.45 17.66
C ASN A 266 -8.93 -1.46 18.71
N THR A 267 -9.24 -1.86 19.94
CA THR A 267 -8.30 -1.81 21.06
C THR A 267 -7.41 -3.05 21.18
N LEU A 268 -7.71 -4.11 20.41
CA LEU A 268 -7.04 -5.41 20.41
C LEU A 268 -7.06 -6.09 21.79
N ARG A 269 -7.99 -5.70 22.66
CA ARG A 269 -8.14 -6.27 24.00
C ARG A 269 -9.10 -7.45 23.98
N ASN A 270 -8.73 -8.51 24.68
CA ASN A 270 -9.61 -9.66 24.86
C ASN A 270 -10.87 -9.26 25.64
N LEU A 271 -12.06 -9.44 25.04
CA LEU A 271 -13.36 -9.10 25.63
C LEU A 271 -13.78 -10.09 26.73
N GLY A 272 -13.23 -11.30 26.73
CA GLY A 272 -13.42 -12.29 27.79
C GLY A 272 -12.70 -11.94 29.09
N ALA A 273 -11.56 -11.23 29.02
CA ALA A 273 -10.80 -10.81 30.22
C ALA A 273 -11.52 -9.72 31.05
N LYS A 274 -12.38 -8.90 30.41
CA LYS A 274 -13.19 -7.89 31.14
C LYS A 274 -14.25 -8.51 32.04
N ALA A 275 -14.74 -9.71 31.74
CA ALA A 275 -15.75 -10.38 32.57
C ALA A 275 -15.16 -10.83 33.91
N ASP A 276 -13.91 -11.27 33.93
CA ASP A 276 -13.22 -11.69 35.16
C ASP A 276 -12.83 -10.48 36.03
N ASP A 277 -12.34 -9.39 35.43
CA ASP A 277 -11.93 -8.17 36.14
C ASP A 277 -13.12 -7.42 36.80
N LEU A 278 -14.28 -7.35 36.12
CA LEU A 278 -15.52 -6.84 36.73
C LEU A 278 -16.09 -7.79 37.79
N SER A 279 -15.93 -9.11 37.65
CA SER A 279 -16.38 -10.07 38.65
C SER A 279 -15.57 -10.00 39.94
N ASP A 280 -14.28 -9.70 39.85
CA ASP A 280 -13.39 -9.54 41.00
C ASP A 280 -13.56 -8.17 41.68
N GLN A 281 -13.92 -7.14 40.93
CA GLN A 281 -14.32 -5.84 41.50
C GLN A 281 -15.69 -5.90 42.21
N ILE A 282 -16.64 -6.71 41.73
CA ILE A 282 -17.95 -6.89 42.40
C ILE A 282 -17.85 -7.77 43.65
N LYS A 283 -16.97 -8.78 43.66
CA LYS A 283 -16.73 -9.62 44.86
C LYS A 283 -16.06 -8.86 46.01
N ASN A 284 -15.24 -7.85 45.72
CA ASN A 284 -14.59 -7.01 46.73
C ASN A 284 -15.48 -5.92 47.35
N ILE A 285 -16.72 -5.74 46.88
CA ILE A 285 -17.67 -4.77 47.44
C ILE A 285 -18.60 -5.41 48.50
N HIS A 286 -18.60 -6.74 48.66
CA HIS A 286 -19.53 -7.46 49.54
C HIS A 286 -18.89 -8.14 50.78
N VAL A 287 -17.68 -7.75 51.19
CA VAL A 287 -17.01 -8.31 52.39
C VAL A 287 -16.86 -7.31 53.55
N ASP A 288 -17.47 -6.13 53.46
CA ASP A 288 -17.59 -5.22 54.61
C ASP A 288 -19.06 -4.81 54.82
N ASN A 289 -19.81 -5.66 55.54
CA ASN A 289 -20.97 -5.30 56.36
C ASN A 289 -21.29 -6.37 57.40
#